data_AF-A0A0C7MSL4-F1
#
_entry.id   AF-A0A0C7MSL4-F1
#
_cell.length_a   1.000
_cell.length_b   1.000
_cell.length_c   1.000
_cell.angle_alpha   90.00
_cell.angle_beta   90.00
_cell.angle_gamma   90.00
#
_symmetry.space_group_name_H-M   'P 1'
#
loop_
_entity.id
_entity.type
_entity.pdbx_description
1 polymer ?
#
loop_
_entity_poly.entity_id
_entity_poly.type
_entity_poly.pdbx_seq_one_letter_code
_entity_poly.pdbx_strand_id
1 'polypeptide(L)'
;MQTYDEIYKLYRKSPKFEGLIPLESQPTYASIALVAALVLIGFAATLPAKASGTPLAVQFVKYTTVSLVGSMFLGIAVVFLTNSFGVYA
;
A
#
# COMPACT_ATOMS: atom_id res chain seq x y z
N MET A 1 -32.11 -19.13 14.36
CA MET A 1 -31.78 -19.19 12.91
C MET A 1 -32.70 -18.17 12.24
N GLN A 2 -32.18 -17.12 11.62
CA GLN A 2 -33.05 -16.15 10.94
C GLN A 2 -33.69 -16.80 9.72
N THR A 3 -34.97 -16.51 9.48
CA THR A 3 -35.68 -16.98 8.29
C THR A 3 -35.27 -16.18 7.06
N TYR A 4 -35.45 -16.76 5.87
CA TYR A 4 -35.10 -16.10 4.61
C TYR A 4 -35.77 -14.71 4.47
N ASP A 5 -37.03 -14.59 4.87
CA ASP A 5 -37.79 -13.34 4.82
C ASP A 5 -37.17 -12.24 5.71
N GLU A 6 -36.66 -12.62 6.88
CA GLU A 6 -35.96 -11.70 7.79
C GLU A 6 -34.65 -11.19 7.18
N ILE A 7 -33.87 -12.07 6.54
CA ILE A 7 -32.61 -11.70 5.87
C ILE A 7 -32.89 -10.81 4.66
N TYR A 8 -33.93 -11.12 3.87
CA TYR A 8 -34.31 -10.33 2.70
C TYR A 8 -34.75 -8.91 3.08
N LYS A 9 -35.58 -8.79 4.12
CA LYS A 9 -35.99 -7.49 4.67
C LYS A 9 -34.80 -6.71 5.22
N LEU A 10 -33.83 -7.38 5.83
CA LEU A 10 -32.62 -6.75 6.34
C LEU A 10 -31.74 -6.23 5.20
N TYR A 11 -31.47 -7.06 4.18
CA TYR A 11 -30.70 -6.68 2.99
C TYR A 11 -31.27 -5.44 2.29
N ARG A 12 -32.60 -5.38 2.11
CA ARG A 12 -33.30 -4.24 1.49
C ARG A 12 -33.17 -2.94 2.29
N LYS A 13 -32.95 -3.03 3.60
CA LYS A 13 -32.80 -1.87 4.50
C LYS A 13 -31.34 -1.47 4.72
N SER A 14 -30.40 -2.36 4.43
CA SER A 14 -28.98 -2.09 4.61
C SER A 14 -28.46 -1.07 3.58
N PRO A 15 -27.52 -0.21 3.98
CA PRO A 15 -26.84 0.68 3.04
C PRO A 15 -26.06 -0.14 2.02
N LYS A 16 -25.86 0.44 0.83
CA LYS A 16 -24.97 -0.14 -0.18
C LYS A 16 -23.53 -0.07 0.34
N PHE A 17 -22.72 -1.07 -0.01
CA PHE A 17 -21.29 -1.02 0.24
C PHE A 17 -20.66 0.07 -0.64
N GLU A 18 -20.04 1.04 -0.01
CA GLU A 18 -19.20 2.04 -0.66
C GLU A 18 -17.76 1.64 -0.40
N GLY A 19 -17.01 1.40 -1.48
CA GLY A 19 -15.58 1.07 -1.38
C GLY A 19 -14.81 2.24 -0.78
N LEU A 20 -13.79 1.95 0.04
CA LEU A 20 -12.95 2.98 0.66
C LEU A 20 -12.25 3.88 -0.36
N ILE A 21 -11.82 3.31 -1.49
CA ILE A 21 -11.15 4.04 -2.58
C ILE A 21 -11.78 3.59 -3.92
N PRO A 22 -12.36 4.54 -4.69
CA PRO A 22 -13.01 4.21 -5.96
C PRO A 22 -12.00 3.69 -6.98
N LEU A 23 -12.38 2.64 -7.71
CA LEU A 23 -11.51 1.91 -8.66
C LEU A 23 -10.94 2.83 -9.75
N GLU A 24 -11.71 3.83 -10.17
CA GLU A 24 -11.34 4.80 -11.20
C GLU A 24 -10.13 5.64 -10.80
N SER A 25 -9.93 5.83 -9.49
CA SER A 25 -8.82 6.62 -8.93
C SER A 25 -7.60 5.79 -8.52
N GLN A 26 -7.76 4.47 -8.40
CA GLN A 26 -6.68 3.56 -7.97
C GLN A 26 -5.44 3.59 -8.88
N PRO A 27 -5.54 3.69 -10.22
CA PRO A 27 -4.36 3.80 -11.08
C PRO A 27 -3.49 5.02 -10.79
N THR A 28 -4.13 6.16 -10.47
CA THR A 28 -3.43 7.40 -10.11
C THR A 28 -2.70 7.25 -8.79
N TYR A 29 -3.39 6.72 -7.76
CA TYR A 29 -2.77 6.46 -6.46
C TYR A 29 -1.65 5.41 -6.54
N ALA A 30 -1.85 4.35 -7.33
CA ALA A 30 -0.83 3.33 -7.58
C ALA A 30 0.44 3.97 -8.16
N SER A 31 0.29 4.83 -9.16
CA SER A 31 1.41 5.50 -9.82
C SER A 31 2.18 6.41 -8.86
N ILE A 32 1.48 7.23 -8.06
CA ILE A 32 2.11 8.12 -7.08
C ILE A 32 2.84 7.33 -6.01
N ALA A 33 2.18 6.32 -5.44
CA ALA A 33 2.77 5.45 -4.42
C ALA A 33 3.98 4.68 -4.96
N LEU A 34 3.93 4.22 -6.21
CA LEU A 34 5.03 3.52 -6.86
C LEU A 34 6.25 4.43 -7.05
N VAL A 35 6.05 5.66 -7.52
CA VAL A 35 7.15 6.63 -7.67
C VAL A 35 7.78 6.93 -6.31
N ALA A 36 6.97 7.17 -5.27
CA ALA A 36 7.47 7.39 -3.92
C ALA A 36 8.27 6.18 -3.39
N ALA A 37 7.77 4.97 -3.62
CA ALA A 37 8.45 3.73 -3.25
C ALA A 37 9.81 3.60 -3.95
N LEU A 38 9.86 3.83 -5.27
CA LEU A 38 11.10 3.74 -6.05
C LEU A 38 12.14 4.75 -5.57
N VAL A 39 11.74 5.98 -5.28
CA VAL A 39 12.64 7.01 -4.74
C VAL A 39 13.19 6.60 -3.38
N LEU A 40 12.33 6.14 -2.47
CA LEU A 40 12.74 5.75 -1.12
C LEU A 40 13.63 4.51 -1.11
N ILE A 41 13.27 3.48 -1.87
CA ILE A 41 14.06 2.24 -1.98
C ILE A 41 15.38 2.51 -2.69
N GLY A 42 15.35 3.29 -3.78
CA GLY A 42 16.55 3.73 -4.48
C GLY A 42 17.48 4.51 -3.56
N PHE A 43 16.95 5.46 -2.78
CA PHE A 43 17.72 6.19 -1.79
C PHE A 43 18.29 5.27 -0.70
N ALA A 44 17.47 4.35 -0.16
CA ALA A 44 17.90 3.37 0.83
C ALA A 44 19.09 2.53 0.34
N ALA A 45 19.06 2.10 -0.93
CA ALA A 45 20.15 1.34 -1.55
C ALA A 45 21.47 2.11 -1.60
N THR A 46 21.45 3.45 -1.62
CA THR A 46 22.66 4.28 -1.59
C THR A 46 23.24 4.51 -0.19
N LEU A 47 22.47 4.26 0.87
CA LEU A 47 22.88 4.56 2.24
C LEU A 47 24.12 3.77 2.69
N PRO A 48 24.24 2.45 2.43
CA PRO A 48 25.44 1.69 2.80
C PRO A 48 26.71 2.21 2.12
N ALA A 49 26.61 2.63 0.85
CA ALA A 49 27.75 3.12 0.07
C ALA A 49 28.30 4.46 0.58
N LYS A 50 27.49 5.26 1.28
CA LYS A 50 27.87 6.58 1.81
C LYS A 50 28.27 6.56 3.29
N ALA A 51 28.40 5.38 3.89
CA ALA A 51 28.41 5.23 5.34
C ALA A 51 29.80 5.29 6.01
N SER A 52 30.83 5.80 5.32
CA SER A 52 32.20 5.87 5.85
C SER A 52 32.26 6.61 7.19
N GLY A 53 32.86 5.98 8.20
CA GLY A 53 33.04 6.55 9.54
C GLY A 53 31.80 6.52 10.45
N THR A 54 30.64 6.04 9.99
CA THR A 54 29.43 5.91 10.82
C THR A 54 29.37 4.56 11.54
N PRO A 55 28.96 4.47 12.81
CA PRO A 55 28.77 3.18 13.49
C PRO A 55 27.74 2.30 12.79
N LEU A 56 28.00 0.99 12.69
CA LEU A 56 27.14 0.03 12.01
C LEU A 56 25.67 0.09 12.47
N ALA A 57 25.44 0.23 13.77
CA ALA A 57 24.09 0.36 14.34
C ALA A 57 23.32 1.56 13.77
N VAL A 58 23.99 2.70 13.59
CA VAL A 58 23.39 3.90 13.01
C VAL A 58 23.09 3.70 11.53
N GLN A 59 23.97 3.01 10.81
CA GLN A 59 23.74 2.67 9.40
C GLN A 59 22.54 1.76 9.24
N PHE A 60 22.45 0.73 10.08
CA PHE A 60 21.34 -0.22 10.08
C PHE A 60 20.01 0.47 10.37
N VAL A 61 19.94 1.29 11.42
CA VAL A 61 18.69 1.99 11.77
C VAL A 61 18.24 2.92 10.63
N LYS A 62 19.18 3.68 10.02
CA LYS A 62 18.86 4.55 8.88
C LYS A 62 18.36 3.75 7.68
N TYR A 63 19.09 2.71 7.29
CA TYR A 63 18.72 1.85 6.18
C TYR A 63 17.35 1.20 6.39
N THR A 64 17.13 0.60 7.57
CA THR A 64 15.88 -0.10 7.90
C THR A 64 14.71 0.86 7.93
N THR A 65 14.87 2.05 8.50
CA THR A 65 13.78 3.04 8.56
C THR A 65 13.36 3.49 7.15
N VAL A 66 14.31 3.86 6.30
CA VAL A 66 14.00 4.31 4.93
C VAL A 66 13.43 3.16 4.10
N SER A 67 14.01 1.95 4.22
CA SER A 67 13.52 0.75 3.52
C SER A 67 12.10 0.40 3.95
N LEU A 68 11.80 0.46 5.25
CA LEU A 68 10.47 0.17 5.77
C LEU A 68 9.42 1.11 5.20
N VAL A 69 9.69 2.42 5.19
CA VAL A 69 8.76 3.40 4.59
C VAL A 69 8.61 3.14 3.09
N GLY A 70 9.72 2.90 2.37
CA GLY A 70 9.68 2.56 0.94
C GLY A 70 8.85 1.30 0.65
N SER A 71 9.00 0.25 1.47
CA SER A 71 8.24 -0.99 1.37
C SER A 71 6.75 -0.79 1.64
N MET A 72 6.36 0.09 2.57
CA MET A 72 4.94 0.42 2.79
C MET A 72 4.31 1.05 1.54
N PHE A 73 4.99 2.03 0.93
CA PHE A 73 4.53 2.64 -0.31
C PHE A 73 4.46 1.62 -1.45
N LEU A 74 5.45 0.72 -1.55
CA LEU A 74 5.45 -0.33 -2.56
C LEU A 74 4.27 -1.29 -2.38
N GLY A 75 3.97 -1.70 -1.15
CA GLY A 75 2.83 -2.57 -0.86
C GLY A 75 1.50 -1.95 -1.29
N ILE A 76 1.28 -0.68 -0.94
CA ILE A 76 0.08 0.06 -1.35
C ILE A 76 0.01 0.17 -2.88
N ALA A 77 1.13 0.52 -3.51
CA ALA A 77 1.21 0.64 -4.96
C ALA A 77 0.83 -0.67 -5.65
N VAL A 78 1.38 -1.81 -5.19
CA VAL A 78 1.10 -3.14 -5.75
C VAL A 78 -0.37 -3.50 -5.59
N VAL A 79 -0.99 -3.26 -4.44
CA VAL A 79 -2.43 -3.55 -4.24
C VAL A 79 -3.28 -2.78 -5.25
N PHE A 80 -3.08 -1.47 -5.38
CA PHE A 80 -3.84 -0.67 -6.33
C PHE A 80 -3.52 -0.99 -7.78
N LEU A 81 -2.28 -1.36 -8.10
CA LEU A 81 -1.87 -1.76 -9.45
C LEU A 81 -2.55 -3.09 -9.84
N THR A 82 -2.56 -4.07 -8.95
CA THR A 82 -3.22 -5.37 -9.14
C THR A 82 -4.72 -5.20 -9.40
N ASN A 83 -5.38 -4.32 -8.64
CA ASN A 83 -6.78 -3.98 -8.86
C ASN A 83 -7.00 -3.24 -10.18
N SER A 84 -6.08 -2.35 -10.56
CA SER A 84 -6.14 -1.59 -11.82
C SER A 84 -6.00 -2.49 -13.05
N PHE A 85 -5.30 -3.63 -12.92
CA PHE A 85 -5.21 -4.65 -13.97
C PHE A 85 -6.38 -5.64 -13.97
N GLY A 86 -7.37 -5.47 -13.08
CA GLY A 86 -8.56 -6.33 -13.02
C GLY A 86 -8.33 -7.72 -12.44
N VAL A 87 -7.20 -7.95 -11.76
CA VAL A 87 -6.93 -9.21 -11.05
C VAL A 87 -7.71 -9.28 -9.74
N TYR A 88 -8.05 -8.13 -9.16
CA TYR A 88 -8.78 -7.92 -7.91
C TYR A 88 -8.24 -8.77 -6.75
N ALA A 89 -7.44 -8.14 -5.89
CA ALA A 89 -6.95 -8.77 -4.66
C ALA A 89 -8.06 -8.85 -3.58
#